data_AF-A0A355WEE2-F1
#
_entry.id   AF-A0A355WEE2-F1
#
_cell.length_a   1.000
_cell.length_b   1.000
_cell.length_c   1.000
_cell.angle_alpha   90.00
_cell.angle_beta   90.00
_cell.angle_gamma   90.00
#
_symmetry.space_group_name_H-M   'P 1'
#
loop_
_entity.id
_entity.type
_entity.pdbx_description
1 polymer ?
#
loop_
_entity_poly.entity_id
_entity_poly.type
_entity_poly.pdbx_seq_one_letter_code
_entity_poly.pdbx_strand_id
1 'polypeptide(L)'
;KKIKINSEYLIKNGIISFIGSDAHGLDKRTPEIKKGIEAISKIDRAVSETILKNNSNILQAGYELIKPQKIKKKSKIFEIFH
;
A
#
# COMPACT_ATOMS: atom_id res chain seq x y z
N LYS A 1 11.54 6.99 -10.88
CA LYS A 1 10.26 7.17 -11.62
C LYS A 1 9.42 5.88 -11.68
N LYS A 2 9.94 4.75 -12.19
CA LYS A 2 9.18 3.48 -12.31
C LYS A 2 8.67 2.91 -10.99
N ILE A 3 9.49 2.92 -9.94
CA ILE A 3 9.12 2.40 -8.60
C ILE A 3 7.89 3.15 -8.05
N LYS A 4 7.91 4.49 -8.08
CA LYS A 4 6.80 5.33 -7.62
C LYS A 4 5.48 5.01 -8.33
N ILE A 5 5.51 4.89 -9.67
CA ILE A 5 4.33 4.56 -10.48
C ILE A 5 3.76 3.19 -10.08
N ASN A 6 4.63 2.19 -9.90
CA ASN A 6 4.20 0.87 -9.47
C ASN A 6 3.59 0.90 -8.05
N SER A 7 4.22 1.61 -7.11
CA SER A 7 3.69 1.77 -5.76
C SER A 7 2.31 2.43 -5.77
N GLU A 8 2.13 3.51 -6.52
CA GLU A 8 0.83 4.19 -6.67
C GLU A 8 -0.23 3.26 -7.27
N TYR A 9 0.13 2.45 -8.27
CA TYR A 9 -0.77 1.46 -8.84
C TYR A 9 -1.21 0.43 -7.80
N LEU A 10 -0.29 -0.11 -7.01
CA LEU A 10 -0.61 -1.10 -5.97
C LEU A 10 -1.50 -0.51 -4.87
N ILE A 11 -1.22 0.74 -4.46
CA ILE A 11 -2.03 1.47 -3.48
C ILE A 11 -3.45 1.69 -4.01
N LYS A 12 -3.61 2.21 -5.23
CA LYS A 12 -4.93 2.50 -5.83
C LYS A 12 -5.79 1.25 -6.03
N ASN A 13 -5.16 0.09 -6.19
CA ASN A 13 -5.86 -1.18 -6.31
C ASN A 13 -6.11 -1.85 -4.94
N GLY A 14 -5.79 -1.17 -3.84
CA GLY A 14 -6.01 -1.65 -2.49
C GLY A 14 -5.25 -2.93 -2.17
N ILE A 15 -4.06 -3.13 -2.75
CA ILE A 15 -3.25 -4.37 -2.63
C ILE A 15 -2.40 -4.38 -1.36
N ILE A 16 -2.09 -3.20 -0.83
CA ILE A 16 -1.10 -3.03 0.23
C ILE A 16 -1.77 -3.15 1.60
N SER A 17 -1.28 -4.06 2.45
CA SER A 17 -1.75 -4.24 3.82
C SER A 17 -0.87 -3.59 4.89
N PHE A 18 0.41 -3.38 4.57
CA PHE A 18 1.42 -2.83 5.48
C PHE A 18 2.46 -2.04 4.70
N ILE A 19 3.15 -1.17 5.42
CA ILE A 19 4.39 -0.55 4.96
C ILE A 19 5.45 -0.69 6.05
N GLY A 20 6.69 -0.87 5.63
CA GLY A 20 7.88 -0.86 6.48
C GLY A 20 8.90 0.11 5.92
N SER A 21 9.81 0.57 6.78
CA SER A 21 10.81 1.57 6.40
C SER A 21 11.94 1.00 5.57
N ASP A 22 12.26 -0.29 5.79
CA ASP A 22 13.47 -0.92 5.27
C ASP A 22 14.73 -0.06 5.52
N ALA A 23 14.74 0.62 6.66
CA ALA A 23 15.79 1.55 7.07
C ALA A 23 17.06 0.80 7.50
N HIS A 24 18.22 1.36 7.16
CA HIS A 24 19.54 0.82 7.51
C HIS A 24 20.43 1.86 8.21
N GLY A 25 19.89 3.04 8.54
CA GLY A 25 20.61 4.11 9.24
C GLY A 25 19.88 5.44 9.18
N LEU A 26 20.57 6.52 9.55
CA LEU A 26 19.99 7.87 9.60
C LEU A 26 20.39 8.76 8.40
N ASP A 27 21.26 8.26 7.52
CA ASP A 27 21.86 9.11 6.48
C ASP A 27 21.25 8.89 5.08
N LYS A 28 21.12 7.63 4.65
CA LYS A 28 20.67 7.28 3.28
C LYS A 28 19.35 6.54 3.23
N ARG A 29 19.17 5.50 4.06
CA ARG A 29 17.96 4.69 4.15
C ARG A 29 17.33 4.92 5.51
N THR A 30 16.64 6.05 5.63
CA THR A 30 16.02 6.49 6.88
C THR A 30 14.59 5.98 6.99
N PRO A 31 13.99 5.98 8.20
CA PRO A 31 12.69 5.37 8.41
C PRO A 31 11.55 5.91 7.54
N GLU A 32 11.46 7.23 7.36
CA GLU A 32 10.46 7.97 6.57
C GLU A 32 8.98 7.54 6.67
N ILE A 33 8.59 6.75 7.68
CA ILE A 33 7.25 6.13 7.79
C ILE A 33 6.13 7.18 7.75
N LYS A 34 6.28 8.28 8.49
CA LYS A 34 5.27 9.36 8.51
C LYS A 34 5.04 9.94 7.10
N LYS A 35 6.12 10.23 6.37
CA LYS A 35 6.04 10.73 5.00
C LYS A 35 5.39 9.69 4.07
N GLY A 36 5.72 8.41 4.26
CA GLY A 36 5.10 7.30 3.53
C GLY A 36 3.59 7.22 3.72
N ILE A 37 3.12 7.28 4.97
CA ILE A 37 1.69 7.29 5.30
C ILE A 37 0.99 8.52 4.70
N GLU A 38 1.58 9.72 4.84
CA GLU A 38 1.02 10.95 4.25
C GLU A 38 0.92 10.86 2.72
N ALA A 39 1.91 10.25 2.06
CA ALA A 39 1.89 10.02 0.61
C ALA A 39 0.77 9.05 0.19
N ILE A 40 0.55 7.97 0.95
CA ILE A 40 -0.52 7.00 0.71
C ILE A 40 -1.89 7.66 0.92
N SER A 41 -2.05 8.43 2.00
CA SER A 41 -3.31 9.12 2.32
C SER A 41 -3.75 10.10 1.23
N LYS A 42 -2.80 10.76 0.56
CA LYS A 42 -3.06 11.62 -0.61
C LYS A 42 -3.55 10.85 -1.85
N ILE A 43 -3.25 9.55 -1.94
CA ILE A 43 -3.68 8.69 -3.04
C ILE A 43 -5.02 8.02 -2.71
N ASP A 44 -5.10 7.41 -1.53
CA ASP A 44 -6.28 6.73 -1.01
C ASP A 44 -6.26 6.72 0.53
N ARG A 45 -7.16 7.51 1.12
CA ARG A 45 -7.30 7.64 2.58
C ARG A 45 -7.74 6.33 3.24
N ALA A 46 -8.64 5.56 2.61
CA ALA A 46 -9.15 4.33 3.19
C ALA A 46 -8.07 3.25 3.26
N VAL A 47 -7.20 3.17 2.23
CA VAL A 47 -6.02 2.30 2.24
C VAL A 47 -5.05 2.73 3.34
N SER A 48 -4.80 4.03 3.50
CA SER A 48 -3.94 4.54 4.57
C SER A 48 -4.45 4.15 5.97
N GLU A 49 -5.76 4.29 6.22
CA GLU A 49 -6.38 3.91 7.50
C GLU A 49 -6.30 2.41 7.76
N THR A 50 -6.52 1.61 6.72
CA THR A 50 -6.37 0.15 6.78
C THR A 50 -4.95 -0.25 7.15
N ILE A 51 -3.95 0.36 6.51
CA ILE A 51 -2.53 0.12 6.81
C ILE A 51 -2.20 0.47 8.26
N LEU A 52 -2.69 1.61 8.77
CA LEU A 52 -2.46 2.01 10.16
C LEU A 52 -3.10 1.02 11.14
N LYS A 53 -4.35 0.61 10.89
CA LYS A 53 -5.06 -0.36 11.73
C LYS A 53 -4.35 -1.72 11.72
N ASN A 54 -3.90 -2.16 10.55
CA ASN A 54 -3.15 -3.40 10.40
C ASN A 54 -1.81 -3.33 11.16
N ASN A 55 -1.04 -2.25 11.00
CA ASN A 55 0.23 -2.04 11.69
C ASN A 55 0.07 -2.05 13.23
N SER A 56 -1.02 -1.48 13.77
CA SER A 56 -1.27 -1.52 15.22
C SER A 56 -1.63 -2.93 15.71
N ASN A 57 -2.32 -3.71 14.88
CA ASN A 57 -2.85 -5.00 15.28
C ASN A 57 -1.88 -6.16 15.02
N ILE A 58 -0.84 -5.99 14.20
CA ILE A 58 0.14 -7.06 13.89
C ILE A 58 0.88 -7.58 15.13
N LEU A 59 0.93 -6.78 16.19
CA LEU A 59 1.56 -7.13 17.47
C LEU A 59 0.60 -7.87 18.42
N GLN A 60 -0.69 -8.02 18.05
CA GLN A 60 -1.69 -8.70 18.87
C GLN A 60 -1.79 -10.18 18.47
N ALA A 61 -1.83 -11.06 19.48
CA ALA A 61 -2.05 -12.49 19.26
C ALA A 61 -3.42 -12.73 18.61
N GLY A 62 -3.47 -13.60 17.59
CA GLY A 62 -4.73 -13.97 16.91
C GLY A 62 -5.23 -12.96 15.87
N TYR A 63 -4.39 -11.99 15.46
CA TYR A 63 -4.77 -11.00 14.47
C TYR A 63 -5.11 -11.61 13.08
N GLU A 64 -6.29 -11.27 12.57
CA GLU A 64 -6.67 -11.51 11.17
C GLU A 64 -6.44 -10.26 10.32
N LEU A 65 -5.68 -10.42 9.24
CA LEU A 65 -5.39 -9.33 8.30
C LEU A 65 -6.66 -8.78 7.67
N ILE A 66 -6.81 -7.46 7.66
CA ILE A 66 -7.75 -6.82 6.71
C ILE A 66 -7.15 -7.02 5.33
N LYS A 67 -7.72 -7.97 4.59
CA LYS A 67 -7.15 -8.41 3.32
C LYS A 67 -7.31 -7.33 2.26
N PRO A 68 -6.24 -7.09 1.49
CA PRO A 68 -6.30 -6.17 0.39
C PRO A 68 -7.22 -6.68 -0.72
N GLN A 69 -7.83 -5.79 -1.49
CA GLN A 69 -8.60 -6.18 -2.68
C GLN A 69 -7.64 -6.77 -3.73
N LYS A 70 -8.06 -7.87 -4.37
CA LYS A 70 -7.35 -8.38 -5.55
C LYS A 70 -7.55 -7.41 -6.71
N ILE A 71 -6.47 -7.13 -7.47
CA ILE A 71 -6.60 -6.48 -8.79
C ILE A 71 -7.56 -7.31 -9.63
N LYS A 72 -8.73 -6.74 -9.96
CA LYS A 72 -9.59 -7.31 -10.99
C LYS A 72 -8.91 -7.09 -12.33
N LYS A 73 -8.46 -8.17 -12.96
CA LYS A 73 -7.90 -8.13 -14.33
C LYS A 73 -8.98 -7.55 -15.23
N LYS A 74 -8.70 -6.45 -15.96
CA LYS A 74 -9.60 -5.99 -17.02
C LYS A 74 -9.81 -7.15 -17.99
N SER A 75 -11.07 -7.54 -18.20
CA SER A 75 -11.40 -8.57 -19.17
C SER A 75 -10.99 -8.07 -20.56
N LYS A 76 -10.17 -8.84 -21.28
CA LYS A 76 -9.68 -8.52 -22.64
C LYS A 76 -10.81 -8.40 -23.68
N ILE A 77 -12.05 -8.74 -23.31
CA ILE A 77 -13.20 -8.74 -24.22
C ILE A 77 -13.53 -7.32 -24.72
N PHE A 78 -13.16 -6.26 -23.99
CA PHE A 78 -13.38 -4.87 -24.43
C PHE A 78 -12.29 -4.30 -25.34
N GLU A 79 -11.18 -5.02 -25.59
CA GLU A 79 -10.13 -4.56 -26.53
C GLU A 79 -10.51 -4.79 -28.01
N ILE A 80 -11.61 -5.49 -28.30
CA ILE A 80 -12.06 -5.80 -29.67
C ILE A 80 -13.07 -4.75 -30.21
N PHE A 81 -13.56 -3.85 -29.35
CA PHE A 81 -14.54 -2.81 -29.72
C PHE A 81 -13.95 -1.39 -29.80
N HIS A 82 -12.64 -1.25 -29.97
CA HIS A 82 -11.97 0.03 -30.26
C HIS A 82 -11.04 -0.15 -31.47
#